data_AF-A5N4C9-F1
#
_entry.id   AF-A5N4C9-F1
#
_cell.length_a   1.000
_cell.length_b   1.000
_cell.length_c   1.000
_cell.angle_alpha   90.00
_cell.angle_beta   90.00
_cell.angle_gamma   90.00
#
_symmetry.space_group_name_H-M   'P 1'
#
loop_
_entity.id
_entity.type
_entity.pdbx_description
1 polymer ?
#
loop_
_entity_poly.entity_id
_entity_poly.type
_entity_poly.pdbx_seq_one_letter_code
_entity_poly.pdbx_strand_id
1 'polypeptide(L)'
;MNILKQIYDSLSRLPMIITAGLFLILSILNIFFHIFPVDPAWITILICGTPLVVLALQRIITQFFISSALLISIAMFASIYIGEIFAAGEVVFIMAIGAWLEDRTVEKAKKGLKVL
;
A
#
# COMPACT_ATOMS: atom_id res chain seq x y z
N MET A 1 -8.71 -14.49 12.02
CA MET A 1 -8.45 -13.08 12.45
C MET A 1 -6.96 -12.72 12.53
N ASN A 2 -6.01 -13.59 12.13
CA ASN A 2 -4.56 -13.31 12.25
C ASN A 2 -3.92 -12.71 11.00
N ILE A 3 -4.28 -13.16 9.79
CA ILE A 3 -3.58 -12.76 8.55
C ILE A 3 -3.81 -11.29 8.19
N LEU A 4 -5.06 -10.80 8.29
CA LEU A 4 -5.36 -9.39 8.06
C LEU A 4 -4.55 -8.50 9.00
N LYS A 5 -4.56 -8.82 10.31
CA LYS A 5 -3.87 -8.03 11.34
C LYS A 5 -2.35 -8.06 11.18
N GLN A 6 -1.79 -9.21 10.79
CA GLN A 6 -0.36 -9.40 10.60
C GLN A 6 0.16 -8.71 9.33
N ILE A 7 -0.63 -8.69 8.26
CA ILE A 7 -0.33 -7.94 7.04
C ILE A 7 -0.48 -6.43 7.30
N TYR A 8 -1.50 -6.04 8.07
CA TYR A 8 -1.71 -4.65 8.49
C TYR A 8 -0.56 -4.15 9.38
N ASP A 9 -0.14 -4.93 10.39
CA ASP A 9 1.05 -4.68 11.21
C ASP A 9 2.35 -4.67 10.39
N SER A 10 2.38 -5.36 9.24
CA SER A 10 3.52 -5.33 8.34
C SER A 10 3.55 -4.04 7.52
N LEU A 11 2.40 -3.53 7.08
CA LEU A 11 2.29 -2.31 6.30
C LEU A 11 2.34 -1.03 7.17
N SER A 12 1.74 -1.06 8.37
CA SER A 12 1.67 0.06 9.32
C SER A 12 2.95 0.29 10.13
N ARG A 13 3.98 -0.54 9.91
CA ARG A 13 5.33 -0.24 10.37
C ARG A 13 5.84 0.97 9.61
N LEU A 14 5.69 2.14 10.24
CA LEU A 14 6.29 3.42 9.87
C LEU A 14 7.64 3.33 9.12
N PRO A 15 8.63 2.52 9.55
CA PRO A 15 9.89 2.41 8.80
C PRO A 15 9.70 1.94 7.35
N MET A 16 8.80 0.99 7.06
CA MET A 16 8.54 0.51 5.69
C MET A 16 7.88 1.58 4.82
N ILE A 17 6.93 2.34 5.36
CA ILE A 17 6.30 3.46 4.64
C ILE A 17 7.35 4.53 4.33
N ILE A 18 8.21 4.86 5.30
CA ILE A 18 9.28 5.85 5.10
C ILE A 18 10.25 5.37 4.00
N THR A 19 10.67 4.10 4.02
CA THR A 19 11.54 3.54 2.98
C THR A 19 10.86 3.55 1.61
N ALA A 20 9.59 3.13 1.53
CA ALA A 20 8.81 3.12 0.29
C ALA A 20 8.61 4.53 -0.28
N GLY A 21 8.37 5.53 0.58
CA GLY A 21 8.26 6.94 0.21
C GLY A 21 9.58 7.53 -0.28
N LEU A 22 10.71 7.16 0.33
CA LEU A 22 12.03 7.58 -0.13
C LEU A 22 12.33 7.05 -1.54
N PHE A 23 12.01 5.79 -1.82
CA PHE A 23 12.14 5.20 -3.15
C PHE A 23 11.23 5.87 -4.18
N LEU A 24 10.04 6.32 -3.77
CA LEU A 24 9.13 7.03 -4.65
C LEU A 24 9.61 8.44 -4.99
N ILE A 25 10.20 9.15 -4.02
CA ILE A 25 10.86 10.44 -4.25
C ILE A 25 12.03 10.28 -5.22
N LEU A 26 12.83 9.22 -5.07
CA LEU A 26 13.89 8.89 -6.04
C LEU A 26 13.32 8.62 -7.44
N SER A 27 12.14 8.02 -7.53
CA SER A 27 11.46 7.79 -8.81
C SER A 27 11.01 9.09 -9.48
N ILE A 28 10.56 10.06 -8.69
CA ILE A 28 10.20 11.40 -9.20
C ILE A 28 11.42 12.12 -9.79
N LEU A 29 12.58 11.98 -9.14
CA LEU A 29 13.84 12.52 -9.67
C LEU A 29 14.26 11.78 -10.94
N ASN A 30 14.00 10.47 -11.00
CA ASN A 30 14.30 9.68 -12.20
C ASN A 30 13.51 10.15 -13.42
N ILE A 31 12.23 10.49 -13.26
CA ILE A 31 11.38 11.02 -14.34
C ILE A 31 11.94 12.33 -14.90
N PHE A 32 12.48 13.20 -14.04
CA PHE A 32 12.96 14.51 -14.46
C PHE A 32 14.38 14.49 -15.05
N PHE A 33 15.24 13.60 -14.54
CA PHE A 33 16.66 13.59 -14.88
C PHE A 33 17.09 12.36 -15.71
N HIS A 34 16.21 11.39 -15.96
CA HIS A 34 16.47 10.16 -16.73
C HIS A 34 17.76 9.41 -16.28
N ILE A 35 17.96 9.29 -14.97
CA ILE A 35 19.24 8.84 -14.38
C ILE A 35 19.36 7.30 -14.40
N PHE A 36 18.25 6.59 -14.22
CA PHE A 36 18.21 5.13 -14.07
C PHE A 36 17.41 4.45 -15.19
N PRO A 37 17.90 3.30 -15.70
CA PRO A 37 17.19 2.50 -16.70
C PRO A 37 15.96 1.76 -16.14
N VAL A 38 15.80 1.70 -14.81
CA VAL A 38 14.67 1.05 -14.12
C VAL A 38 14.14 1.98 -13.05
N ASP A 39 12.82 2.19 -13.04
CA ASP A 39 12.19 3.07 -12.06
C ASP A 39 12.26 2.48 -10.64
N PRO A 40 12.81 3.22 -9.66
CA PRO A 40 12.89 2.77 -8.28
C PRO A 40 11.51 2.59 -7.62
N ALA A 41 10.43 3.11 -8.23
CA ALA A 41 9.05 2.84 -7.83
C ALA A 41 8.69 1.34 -7.80
N TRP A 42 9.39 0.48 -8.54
CA TRP A 42 9.22 -0.97 -8.45
C TRP A 42 9.38 -1.50 -7.02
N ILE A 43 10.30 -0.93 -6.25
CA ILE A 43 10.56 -1.36 -4.87
C ILE A 43 9.40 -0.95 -3.96
N THR A 44 8.85 0.25 -4.16
CA THR A 44 7.63 0.72 -3.48
C THR A 44 6.43 -0.19 -3.79
N ILE A 45 6.23 -0.55 -5.07
CA ILE A 45 5.16 -1.47 -5.50
C ILE A 45 5.34 -2.84 -4.84
N LEU A 46 6.56 -3.36 -4.75
CA LEU A 46 6.80 -4.68 -4.18
C LEU A 46 6.57 -4.68 -2.67
N ILE A 47 7.08 -3.67 -1.95
CA ILE A 47 6.93 -3.57 -0.49
C ILE A 47 5.46 -3.32 -0.10
N CYS A 48 4.80 -2.36 -0.73
CA CYS A 48 3.45 -1.93 -0.35
C CYS A 48 2.33 -2.67 -1.11
N GLY A 49 2.60 -3.18 -2.30
CA GLY A 49 1.61 -3.84 -3.17
C GLY A 49 1.43 -5.33 -2.87
N THR A 50 2.49 -6.04 -2.49
CA THR A 50 2.38 -7.45 -2.07
C THR A 50 1.35 -7.68 -0.95
N PRO A 51 1.34 -6.92 0.17
CA PRO A 51 0.31 -7.11 1.19
C PRO A 51 -1.09 -6.79 0.67
N LEU A 52 -1.22 -5.81 -0.21
CA LEU A 52 -2.49 -5.37 -0.80
C LEU A 52 -3.16 -6.48 -1.62
N VAL A 53 -2.37 -7.15 -2.47
CA VAL A 53 -2.84 -8.26 -3.30
C VAL A 53 -3.27 -9.45 -2.43
N VAL A 54 -2.50 -9.76 -1.38
CA VAL A 54 -2.86 -10.84 -0.45
C VAL A 54 -4.18 -10.53 0.29
N LEU A 55 -4.36 -9.29 0.75
CA LEU A 55 -5.60 -8.85 1.40
C LEU A 55 -6.80 -8.94 0.44
N ALA A 56 -6.61 -8.50 -0.80
CA ALA A 56 -7.63 -8.55 -1.84
C ALA A 56 -8.07 -9.99 -2.14
N LEU A 57 -7.10 -10.89 -2.35
CA LEU A 57 -7.36 -12.32 -2.60
C LEU A 57 -8.07 -12.96 -1.42
N GLN A 58 -7.63 -12.70 -0.20
CA GLN A 58 -8.25 -13.25 0.99
C GLN A 58 -9.73 -12.83 1.10
N ARG A 59 -10.03 -11.54 0.90
CA ARG A 59 -11.41 -11.02 0.98
C ARG A 59 -12.30 -11.57 -0.13
N ILE A 60 -11.79 -11.72 -1.35
CA ILE A 60 -12.53 -12.40 -2.43
C ILE A 60 -12.84 -13.85 -2.05
N ILE A 61 -11.82 -14.63 -1.66
CA ILE A 61 -11.99 -16.07 -1.48
C ILE A 61 -12.82 -16.39 -0.23
N THR A 62 -12.64 -15.62 0.84
CA THR A 62 -13.25 -15.92 2.15
C THR A 62 -14.65 -15.30 2.27
N GLN A 63 -14.85 -14.11 1.72
CA GLN A 63 -16.06 -13.31 1.95
C GLN A 63 -16.82 -12.97 0.67
N PHE A 64 -16.29 -13.30 -0.52
CA PHE A 64 -16.86 -12.95 -1.83
C PHE A 64 -17.27 -11.47 -1.93
N PHE A 65 -16.53 -10.60 -1.25
CA PHE A 65 -16.86 -9.18 -1.11
C PHE A 65 -15.85 -8.30 -1.83
N ILE A 66 -16.35 -7.30 -2.56
CA ILE A 66 -15.52 -6.32 -3.26
C ILE A 66 -14.97 -5.34 -2.23
N SER A 67 -13.65 -5.40 -2.01
CA SER A 67 -12.95 -4.53 -1.08
C SER A 67 -12.20 -3.40 -1.77
N SER A 68 -11.92 -2.32 -1.05
CA SER A 68 -11.03 -1.24 -1.52
C SER A 68 -9.66 -1.77 -1.94
N ALA A 69 -9.09 -2.71 -1.19
CA ALA A 69 -7.80 -3.35 -1.52
C ALA A 69 -7.83 -4.09 -2.87
N LEU A 70 -8.96 -4.73 -3.22
CA LEU A 70 -9.11 -5.36 -4.53
C LEU A 70 -9.05 -4.33 -5.65
N LEU A 71 -9.81 -3.24 -5.51
CA LEU A 71 -9.90 -2.19 -6.52
C LEU A 71 -8.53 -1.57 -6.79
N ILE A 72 -7.78 -1.30 -5.71
CA ILE A 72 -6.43 -0.72 -5.77
C ILE A 72 -5.43 -1.70 -6.39
N SER A 73 -5.55 -3.00 -6.09
CA SER A 73 -4.69 -4.03 -6.71
C SER A 73 -4.92 -4.09 -8.22
N ILE A 74 -6.17 -4.01 -8.68
CA ILE A 74 -6.49 -3.99 -10.12
C ILE A 74 -5.92 -2.72 -10.78
N ALA A 75 -6.09 -1.55 -10.14
CA ALA A 75 -5.54 -0.30 -10.65
C ALA A 75 -4.01 -0.35 -10.76
N MET A 76 -3.32 -0.91 -9.75
CA MET A 76 -1.87 -1.11 -9.77
C MET A 76 -1.44 -1.99 -10.96
N PHE A 77 -2.09 -3.15 -11.17
CA PHE A 77 -1.76 -4.00 -12.31
C PHE A 77 -2.06 -3.34 -13.66
N ALA A 78 -3.14 -2.57 -13.75
CA ALA A 78 -3.48 -1.82 -14.96
C ALA A 78 -2.43 -0.75 -15.27
N SER A 79 -1.98 0.02 -14.28
CA SER A 79 -0.91 1.02 -14.43
C SER A 79 0.40 0.38 -14.86
N ILE A 80 0.77 -0.77 -14.27
CA ILE A 80 1.96 -1.53 -14.68
C ILE A 80 1.84 -1.98 -16.14
N TYR A 81 0.67 -2.45 -16.57
CA TYR A 81 0.44 -2.89 -17.94
C TYR A 81 0.55 -1.76 -18.97
N ILE A 82 0.11 -0.54 -18.61
CA ILE A 82 0.23 0.66 -19.45
C ILE A 82 1.70 1.13 -19.53
N GLY A 83 2.56 0.69 -18.61
CA GLY A 83 3.96 1.12 -18.50
C GLY A 83 4.16 2.27 -17.51
N GLU A 84 3.12 2.70 -16.82
CA GLU A 84 3.14 3.79 -15.83
C GLU A 84 3.48 3.25 -14.43
N ILE A 85 4.76 2.92 -14.23
CA ILE A 85 5.26 2.33 -12.98
C ILE A 85 5.19 3.34 -11.83
N PHE A 86 5.48 4.61 -12.10
CA PHE A 86 5.39 5.66 -11.09
C PHE A 86 3.97 5.79 -10.51
N ALA A 87 2.96 5.84 -11.40
CA ALA A 87 1.57 5.92 -11.00
C ALA A 87 1.13 4.69 -10.18
N ALA A 88 1.55 3.49 -10.59
CA ALA A 88 1.31 2.27 -9.82
C ALA A 88 1.92 2.35 -8.41
N GLY A 89 3.15 2.87 -8.30
CA GLY A 89 3.83 3.05 -7.01
C GLY A 89 3.14 4.05 -6.09
N GLU A 90 2.71 5.20 -6.63
CA GLU A 90 2.07 6.27 -5.86
C GLU A 90 0.73 5.82 -5.27
N VAL A 91 -0.12 5.20 -6.09
CA VAL A 91 -1.45 4.75 -5.66
C VAL A 91 -1.34 3.74 -4.51
N VAL A 92 -0.41 2.81 -4.60
CA VAL A 92 -0.17 1.78 -3.59
C VAL A 92 0.44 2.39 -2.32
N PHE A 93 1.33 3.38 -2.46
CA PHE A 93 1.91 4.11 -1.35
C PHE A 93 0.87 4.90 -0.56
N ILE A 94 -0.02 5.63 -1.24
CA ILE A 94 -1.10 6.39 -0.59
C ILE A 94 -2.02 5.47 0.21
N MET A 95 -2.35 4.29 -0.32
CA MET A 95 -3.14 3.30 0.41
C MET A 95 -2.42 2.78 1.66
N ALA A 96 -1.09 2.59 1.61
CA ALA A 96 -0.32 2.19 2.79
C ALA A 96 -0.38 3.24 3.90
N ILE A 97 -0.33 4.54 3.54
CA ILE A 97 -0.54 5.64 4.49
C ILE A 97 -1.97 5.62 5.04
N GLY A 98 -2.98 5.46 4.17
CA GLY A 98 -4.38 5.41 4.56
C GLY A 98 -4.66 4.30 5.58
N ALA A 99 -4.08 3.11 5.33
CA ALA A 99 -4.16 2.00 6.25
C ALA A 99 -3.56 2.33 7.63
N TRP A 100 -2.35 2.93 7.65
CA TRP A 100 -1.71 3.37 8.90
C TRP A 100 -2.54 4.41 9.67
N LEU A 101 -3.23 5.32 8.99
CA LEU A 101 -4.13 6.31 9.62
C LEU A 101 -5.40 5.66 10.17
N GLU A 102 -5.96 4.68 9.47
CA GLU A 102 -7.14 3.93 9.91
C GLU A 102 -6.86 3.22 11.24
N ASP A 103 -5.70 2.57 11.40
CA ASP A 103 -5.28 1.91 12.64
C ASP A 103 -5.31 2.87 13.84
N ARG A 104 -4.67 4.03 13.68
CA ARG A 104 -4.58 5.05 14.75
C ARG A 104 -5.95 5.58 15.13
N THR A 105 -6.84 5.73 14.15
CA THR A 105 -8.21 6.18 14.37
C THR A 105 -9.02 5.11 15.12
N VAL A 106 -8.88 3.84 14.75
CA VAL A 106 -9.53 2.71 15.43
C VAL A 106 -9.03 2.55 16.86
N GLU A 107 -7.72 2.68 17.11
CA GLU A 107 -7.15 2.65 18.46
C GLU A 107 -7.67 3.79 19.33
N LYS A 108 -7.74 5.01 18.78
CA LYS A 108 -8.27 6.18 19.47
C LYS A 108 -9.75 5.98 19.85
N ALA A 109 -10.55 5.47 18.93
CA ALA A 109 -11.97 5.15 19.18
C ALA A 109 -12.12 4.10 20.30
N LYS A 110 -11.31 3.03 20.28
CA LYS A 110 -11.33 2.00 21.33
C LYS A 110 -10.92 2.53 22.71
N LYS A 111 -9.98 3.46 22.78
CA LYS A 111 -9.60 4.13 24.05
C LYS A 111 -10.74 4.98 24.59
N GLY A 112 -11.48 5.69 23.72
CA GLY A 112 -12.66 6.46 24.13
C GLY A 112 -13.77 5.58 24.71
N LEU A 113 -14.00 4.39 24.14
CA LEU A 113 -14.99 3.43 24.65
C LEU A 113 -14.59 2.76 25.97
N LYS A 114 -13.29 2.66 26.29
CA LYS A 114 -12.79 2.09 27.55
C LYS A 114 -12.88 3.04 28.75
N VAL A 115 -13.14 4.32 28.50
CA VAL A 115 -13.27 5.35 29.54
C VAL A 115 -14.71 5.47 30.04
N LEU A 116 -15.68 4.87 29.32
CA LEU A 116 -17.05 4.62 29.78
C LEU A 116 -17.11 3.31 30.57
#